data_AF-A0A223NRR4-F1
#
_entry.id   AF-A0A223NRR4-F1
#
_cell.length_a   1.000
_cell.length_b   1.000
_cell.length_c   1.000
_cell.angle_alpha   90.00
_cell.angle_beta   90.00
_cell.angle_gamma   90.00
#
_symmetry.space_group_name_H-M   'P 1'
#
loop_
_entity.id
_entity.type
_entity.pdbx_description
1 polymer ?
#
loop_
_entity_poly.entity_id
_entity_poly.type
_entity_poly.pdbx_seq_one_letter_code
_entity_poly.pdbx_strand_id
1 'polypeptide(L)'
;MKYYFVLLLLVTGTALNAAALKPLIYKGGKHLTTRDTDTVIRKRSVSIGVNYGSDALFFGRTGPIKYPFMSTDFVYNAKSGFFVYGSAVKVLGYNPLVDELDLGTGFFYKYSKNVSGTISYSRFLFAKAAADIIKSASSNDINFKNSFDWKIAKSSVTADYLFGKSSDFFLTINTSKYIETSWSVFDDKDYLSFNPTISAIFGTQNFVQKFSRDHPNRFLLYDVSEPLEGSPEKPYNNGRFNALNYSVKLPIAYNRPHYTLEASWKYSIPVNVEGELKNRHEVFFNLTFYYLFF
;
A
#
# COMPACT_ATOMS: atom_id res chain seq x y z
N MET A 1 -14.45 -32.41 -13.43
CA MET A 1 -13.06 -32.01 -13.11
C MET A 1 -12.73 -30.75 -13.89
N LYS A 2 -12.08 -29.77 -13.23
CA LYS A 2 -11.21 -28.73 -13.83
C LYS A 2 -11.88 -27.43 -14.33
N TYR A 3 -12.25 -26.62 -13.34
CA TYR A 3 -11.81 -25.25 -13.03
C TYR A 3 -10.92 -24.40 -13.98
N TYR A 4 -11.07 -23.07 -13.74
CA TYR A 4 -10.11 -21.94 -13.74
C TYR A 4 -10.21 -20.97 -14.94
N PHE A 5 -10.52 -19.67 -14.81
CA PHE A 5 -10.10 -18.51 -13.98
C PHE A 5 -9.08 -17.57 -14.67
N VAL A 6 -9.29 -16.26 -14.47
CA VAL A 6 -8.50 -15.08 -14.87
C VAL A 6 -8.46 -14.16 -13.63
N LEU A 7 -7.38 -13.47 -13.19
CA LEU A 7 -7.06 -12.03 -13.46
C LEU A 7 -5.86 -11.52 -12.60
N LEU A 8 -5.71 -10.19 -12.55
CA LEU A 8 -4.62 -9.26 -12.19
C LEU A 8 -4.75 -8.63 -10.77
N LEU A 9 -3.64 -8.06 -10.21
CA LEU A 9 -3.46 -6.98 -9.22
C LEU A 9 -2.37 -7.18 -8.17
N LEU A 10 -1.66 -6.08 -7.89
CA LEU A 10 -0.53 -6.05 -6.98
C LEU A 10 -0.49 -4.91 -6.00
N VAL A 11 0.28 -5.18 -4.96
CA VAL A 11 0.46 -4.48 -3.71
C VAL A 11 1.34 -3.26 -3.90
N THR A 12 0.79 -2.07 -3.68
CA THR A 12 1.60 -0.93 -3.22
C THR A 12 0.88 -0.27 -2.05
N GLY A 13 1.57 -0.13 -0.91
CA GLY A 13 1.09 0.75 0.16
C GLY A 13 1.28 0.30 1.61
N THR A 14 1.83 -0.90 1.91
CA THR A 14 2.11 -1.28 3.31
C THR A 14 3.45 -0.70 3.80
N ALA A 15 4.52 -0.80 3.02
CA ALA A 15 5.86 -0.34 3.45
C ALA A 15 5.95 1.17 3.73
N LEU A 16 5.32 2.03 2.92
CA LEU A 16 5.32 3.49 3.13
C LEU A 16 4.39 3.96 4.28
N ASN A 17 3.45 3.11 4.71
CA ASN A 17 2.71 3.33 5.96
C ASN A 17 3.48 2.81 7.18
N ALA A 18 4.30 1.75 7.02
CA ALA A 18 5.23 1.32 8.07
C ALA A 18 6.34 2.35 8.33
N ALA A 19 6.81 3.05 7.30
CA ALA A 19 7.67 4.23 7.41
C ALA A 19 7.05 5.39 8.22
N ALA A 20 5.72 5.40 8.39
CA ALA A 20 4.99 6.38 9.19
C ALA A 20 4.66 5.90 10.62
N LEU A 21 4.99 4.65 10.97
CA LEU A 21 4.91 4.19 12.36
C LEU A 21 6.04 4.85 13.16
N LYS A 22 5.68 5.82 13.99
CA LYS A 22 6.60 6.37 14.99
C LYS A 22 6.75 5.36 16.12
N PRO A 23 7.98 4.99 16.51
CA PRO A 23 8.23 4.38 17.79
C PRO A 23 8.20 5.48 18.87
N LEU A 24 7.28 5.36 19.82
CA LEU A 24 7.32 6.15 21.05
C LEU A 24 8.44 5.63 21.94
N ILE A 25 9.38 6.53 22.28
CA ILE A 25 10.39 6.29 23.30
C ILE A 25 9.68 6.36 24.66
N TYR A 26 9.61 5.23 25.35
CA TYR A 26 9.25 5.20 26.77
C TYR A 26 10.29 5.98 27.58
N LYS A 27 9.87 7.11 28.18
CA LYS A 27 10.53 7.68 29.35
C LYS A 27 9.69 7.27 30.56
N GLY A 28 10.26 6.41 31.39
CA GLY A 28 9.63 6.01 32.65
C GLY A 28 9.43 7.22 33.58
N GLY A 29 8.30 7.23 34.27
CA GLY A 29 8.01 8.15 35.36
C GLY A 29 7.00 9.27 35.01
N LYS A 30 5.90 9.27 35.76
CA LYS A 30 4.76 10.21 35.76
C LYS A 30 5.07 11.61 35.20
N HIS A 31 4.54 11.91 34.01
CA HIS A 31 4.10 13.25 33.64
C HIS A 31 3.06 13.16 32.51
N LEU A 32 1.84 13.63 32.79
CA LEU A 32 0.93 14.12 31.76
C LEU A 32 1.57 15.36 31.12
N THR A 33 2.21 15.22 29.97
CA THR A 33 2.51 16.36 29.08
C THR A 33 2.57 15.93 27.60
N THR A 34 1.53 16.40 26.91
CA THR A 34 1.49 16.93 25.53
C THR A 34 1.72 16.01 24.33
N ARG A 35 0.61 15.89 23.58
CA ARG A 35 0.50 15.77 22.12
C ARG A 35 1.70 16.31 21.34
N ASP A 36 2.05 15.50 20.34
CA ASP A 36 2.51 15.88 19.01
C ASP A 36 3.97 16.37 18.87
N THR A 37 4.75 15.64 18.08
CA THR A 37 5.33 16.20 16.83
C THR A 37 6.10 15.14 16.06
N ASP A 38 6.11 15.29 14.75
CA ASP A 38 7.03 14.71 13.78
C ASP A 38 8.51 14.88 14.16
N THR A 39 9.01 14.13 15.14
CA THR A 39 10.45 13.92 15.22
C THR A 39 10.82 12.97 14.10
N VAL A 40 11.31 13.54 13.00
CA VAL A 40 12.27 12.85 12.12
C VAL A 40 13.22 12.13 13.05
N ILE A 41 13.15 10.80 13.05
CA ILE A 41 13.91 9.96 13.97
C ILE A 41 15.38 10.15 13.61
N ARG A 42 16.10 11.01 14.36
CA ARG A 42 17.56 11.18 14.27
C ARG A 42 18.32 9.97 14.82
N LYS A 43 17.69 8.80 14.88
CA LYS A 43 18.32 7.55 15.30
C LYS A 43 18.32 6.62 14.09
N ARG A 44 19.45 5.92 13.95
CA ARG A 44 19.54 4.80 13.04
C ARG A 44 18.51 3.78 13.49
N SER A 45 17.76 3.21 12.57
CA SER A 45 16.89 2.09 12.90
C SER A 45 16.80 1.11 11.75
N VAL A 46 16.49 -0.13 12.09
CA VAL A 46 16.11 -1.18 11.16
C VAL A 46 14.75 -1.68 11.58
N SER A 47 13.82 -1.76 10.65
CA SER A 47 12.51 -2.38 10.85
C SER A 47 12.42 -3.61 9.96
N ILE A 48 11.94 -4.72 10.52
CA ILE A 48 11.56 -5.91 9.76
C ILE A 48 10.08 -6.19 10.05
N GLY A 49 9.31 -6.48 9.02
CA GLY A 49 7.89 -6.78 9.14
C GLY A 49 7.46 -7.98 8.34
N VAL A 50 6.39 -8.61 8.79
CA VAL A 50 5.66 -9.63 8.03
C VAL A 50 4.19 -9.25 8.03
N ASN A 51 3.58 -9.20 6.86
CA ASN A 51 2.16 -8.90 6.69
C ASN A 51 1.46 -10.03 5.94
N TYR A 52 0.30 -10.43 6.42
CA TYR A 52 -0.67 -11.23 5.70
C TYR A 52 -1.80 -10.31 5.23
N GLY A 53 -2.22 -10.44 3.97
CA GLY A 53 -3.39 -9.77 3.43
C GLY A 53 -4.37 -10.77 2.83
N SER A 54 -5.67 -10.55 3.05
CA SER A 54 -6.73 -11.42 2.52
C SER A 54 -6.92 -11.33 1.01
N ASP A 55 -6.53 -10.19 0.42
CA ASP A 55 -6.60 -9.96 -1.02
C ASP A 55 -5.66 -8.82 -1.43
N ALA A 56 -5.18 -8.84 -2.66
CA ALA A 56 -4.34 -7.80 -3.25
C ALA A 56 -5.19 -6.68 -3.86
N LEU A 57 -4.75 -5.43 -3.68
CA LEU A 57 -5.41 -4.23 -4.19
C LEU A 57 -4.36 -3.29 -4.77
N PHE A 58 -4.55 -2.87 -6.02
CA PHE A 58 -3.70 -1.86 -6.68
C PHE A 58 -4.52 -0.63 -7.00
N PHE A 59 -4.18 0.51 -6.38
CA PHE A 59 -4.85 1.80 -6.62
C PHE A 59 -6.39 1.74 -6.69
N GLY A 60 -7.00 0.86 -5.89
CA GLY A 60 -8.46 0.71 -5.83
C GLY A 60 -9.07 -0.41 -6.66
N ARG A 61 -8.28 -1.25 -7.33
CA ARG A 61 -8.74 -2.35 -8.18
C ARG A 61 -8.45 -3.70 -7.52
N THR A 62 -9.40 -4.66 -7.60
CA THR A 62 -9.24 -6.07 -7.19
C THR A 62 -9.39 -7.07 -8.35
N GLY A 63 -8.74 -8.23 -8.17
CA GLY A 63 -8.92 -9.35 -9.08
C GLY A 63 -10.35 -9.91 -8.93
N PRO A 64 -10.85 -10.70 -9.87
CA PRO A 64 -12.14 -11.35 -9.81
C PRO A 64 -12.10 -12.51 -8.83
N ILE A 65 -10.90 -13.03 -8.51
CA ILE A 65 -10.64 -13.89 -7.36
C ILE A 65 -9.78 -13.16 -6.37
N LYS A 66 -9.82 -13.66 -5.15
CA LYS A 66 -8.98 -13.19 -4.07
C LYS A 66 -7.60 -13.78 -4.20
N TYR A 67 -6.60 -12.95 -3.93
CA TYR A 67 -5.20 -13.31 -3.91
C TYR A 67 -4.63 -13.01 -2.52
N PRO A 68 -4.88 -13.90 -1.54
CA PRO A 68 -4.23 -13.79 -0.26
C PRO A 68 -2.72 -13.80 -0.45
N PHE A 69 -2.03 -12.95 0.28
CA PHE A 69 -0.59 -12.78 0.13
C PHE A 69 0.08 -12.67 1.48
N MET A 70 1.38 -12.95 1.47
CA MET A 70 2.28 -12.59 2.54
C MET A 70 3.38 -11.70 1.99
N SER A 71 3.77 -10.68 2.73
CA SER A 71 4.94 -9.85 2.44
C SER A 71 5.90 -9.87 3.61
N THR A 72 7.19 -9.81 3.31
CA THR A 72 8.24 -9.50 4.29
C THR A 72 8.85 -8.17 3.92
N ASP A 73 8.79 -7.21 4.83
CA ASP A 73 9.22 -5.84 4.63
C ASP A 73 10.49 -5.55 5.44
N PHE A 74 11.42 -4.80 4.86
CA PHE A 74 12.63 -4.32 5.50
C PHE A 74 12.75 -2.82 5.26
N VAL A 75 13.06 -2.06 6.31
CA VAL A 75 13.35 -0.63 6.20
C VAL A 75 14.58 -0.30 7.03
N TYR A 76 15.54 0.39 6.44
CA TYR A 76 16.65 1.00 7.16
C TYR A 76 16.52 2.52 7.11
N ASN A 77 16.53 3.17 8.28
CA ASN A 77 16.52 4.61 8.40
C ASN A 77 17.90 5.11 8.85
N ALA A 78 18.48 6.03 8.10
CA ALA A 78 19.71 6.73 8.46
C ALA A 78 19.40 7.98 9.27
N LYS A 79 20.35 8.39 10.12
CA LYS A 79 20.24 9.63 10.91
C LYS A 79 20.11 10.90 10.05
N SER A 80 20.56 10.83 8.79
CA SER A 80 20.49 11.91 7.81
C SER A 80 19.07 12.16 7.28
N GLY A 81 18.11 11.26 7.53
CA GLY A 81 16.78 11.30 6.92
C GLY A 81 16.67 10.48 5.64
N PHE A 82 17.78 9.94 5.12
CA PHE A 82 17.74 8.94 4.06
C PHE A 82 17.22 7.61 4.59
N PHE A 83 16.49 6.90 3.76
CA PHE A 83 16.07 5.53 4.05
C PHE A 83 16.20 4.65 2.81
N VAL A 84 16.40 3.37 3.05
CA VAL A 84 16.24 2.33 2.03
C VAL A 84 15.20 1.34 2.53
N TYR A 85 14.45 0.76 1.60
CA TYR A 85 13.48 -0.26 1.92
C TYR A 85 13.53 -1.39 0.89
N GLY A 86 13.07 -2.56 1.31
CA GLY A 86 12.78 -3.66 0.42
C GLY A 86 11.58 -4.45 0.90
N SER A 87 10.85 -5.05 -0.04
CA SER A 87 9.73 -5.95 0.27
C SER A 87 9.79 -7.18 -0.62
N ALA A 88 9.56 -8.36 -0.05
CA ALA A 88 9.38 -9.59 -0.79
C ALA A 88 7.94 -10.06 -0.63
N VAL A 89 7.22 -10.21 -1.74
CA VAL A 89 5.80 -10.59 -1.75
C VAL A 89 5.66 -12.01 -2.29
N LYS A 90 4.81 -12.79 -1.62
CA LYS A 90 4.37 -14.12 -2.02
C LYS A 90 2.86 -14.16 -2.06
N VAL A 91 2.28 -14.52 -3.19
CA VAL A 91 0.86 -14.85 -3.26
C VAL A 91 0.67 -16.32 -2.86
N LEU A 92 -0.28 -16.55 -1.97
CA LEU A 92 -0.51 -17.84 -1.36
C LEU A 92 -1.29 -18.76 -2.32
N GLY A 93 -0.83 -20.01 -2.42
CA GLY A 93 -1.42 -21.01 -3.32
C GLY A 93 -0.86 -21.00 -4.74
N TYR A 94 0.17 -20.19 -5.02
CA TYR A 94 0.82 -20.11 -6.32
C TYR A 94 2.34 -20.30 -6.20
N ASN A 95 2.95 -20.71 -7.31
CA ASN A 95 4.40 -20.68 -7.49
C ASN A 95 4.80 -19.36 -8.16
N PRO A 96 5.99 -18.81 -7.86
CA PRO A 96 7.12 -19.38 -7.13
C PRO A 96 7.13 -19.00 -5.63
N LEU A 97 8.28 -19.14 -4.96
CA LEU A 97 8.44 -18.80 -3.53
C LEU A 97 8.30 -17.29 -3.28
N VAL A 98 8.85 -16.47 -4.18
CA VAL A 98 8.78 -14.99 -4.14
C VAL A 98 8.30 -14.53 -5.50
N ASP A 99 7.14 -13.92 -5.54
CA ASP A 99 6.53 -13.45 -6.79
C ASP A 99 7.03 -12.06 -7.19
N GLU A 100 7.25 -11.18 -6.21
CA GLU A 100 7.71 -9.80 -6.39
C GLU A 100 8.76 -9.42 -5.33
N LEU A 101 9.75 -8.65 -5.77
CA LEU A 101 10.73 -7.99 -4.93
C LEU A 101 10.71 -6.49 -5.23
N ASP A 102 10.41 -5.71 -4.21
CA ASP A 102 10.42 -4.26 -4.24
C ASP A 102 11.71 -3.78 -3.61
N LEU A 103 12.35 -2.81 -4.25
CA LEU A 103 13.53 -2.14 -3.71
C LEU A 103 13.35 -0.65 -3.88
N GLY A 104 13.63 0.12 -2.84
CA GLY A 104 13.55 1.56 -2.97
C GLY A 104 14.38 2.32 -1.96
N THR A 105 14.46 3.63 -2.22
CA THR A 105 15.20 4.58 -1.41
C THR A 105 14.47 5.90 -1.40
N GLY A 106 14.69 6.70 -0.37
CA GLY A 106 14.09 8.01 -0.28
C GLY A 106 14.68 8.88 0.80
N PHE A 107 14.05 10.03 0.96
CA PHE A 107 14.45 11.04 1.91
C PHE A 107 13.23 11.58 2.66
N PHE A 108 13.30 11.56 3.98
CA PHE A 108 12.36 12.23 4.87
C PHE A 108 12.76 13.68 5.04
N TYR A 109 11.82 14.59 4.80
CA TYR A 109 11.99 16.00 5.12
C TYR A 109 10.90 16.47 6.09
N LYS A 110 11.25 17.48 6.87
CA LYS A 110 10.34 18.21 7.74
C LYS A 110 10.47 19.69 7.44
N TYR A 111 9.45 20.24 6.79
CA TYR A 111 9.41 21.64 6.39
C TYR A 111 9.04 22.56 7.56
N SER A 112 8.08 22.14 8.39
CA SER A 112 7.65 22.87 9.58
C SER A 112 7.27 21.92 10.71
N LYS A 113 6.79 22.45 11.85
CA LYS A 113 6.32 21.61 12.97
C LYS A 113 5.17 20.68 12.55
N ASN A 114 4.33 21.14 11.62
CA ASN A 114 3.09 20.47 11.21
C ASN A 114 3.16 19.93 9.78
N VAL A 115 4.24 20.20 9.04
CA VAL A 115 4.41 19.77 7.65
C VAL A 115 5.65 18.89 7.53
N SER A 116 5.42 17.65 7.11
CA SER A 116 6.47 16.66 6.84
C SER A 116 6.17 15.91 5.56
N GLY A 117 7.18 15.25 4.99
CA GLY A 117 6.98 14.49 3.78
C GLY A 117 8.14 13.58 3.42
N THR A 118 7.95 12.87 2.32
CA THR A 118 8.92 11.97 1.72
C THR A 118 8.97 12.16 0.22
N ILE A 119 10.18 12.06 -0.32
CA ILE A 119 10.39 11.76 -1.73
C ILE A 119 11.10 10.41 -1.82
N SER A 120 10.64 9.53 -2.71
CA SER A 120 11.22 8.21 -2.86
C SER A 120 11.12 7.68 -4.28
N TYR A 121 12.02 6.75 -4.58
CA TYR A 121 12.02 5.98 -5.81
C TYR A 121 11.99 4.50 -5.47
N SER A 122 11.23 3.75 -6.26
CA SER A 122 11.01 2.32 -6.09
C SER A 122 11.17 1.60 -7.43
N ARG A 123 11.74 0.40 -7.38
CA ARG A 123 11.88 -0.55 -8.48
C ARG A 123 11.18 -1.84 -8.10
N PHE A 124 10.28 -2.30 -8.97
CA PHE A 124 9.54 -3.55 -8.81
C PHE A 124 10.16 -4.63 -9.70
N LEU A 125 10.50 -5.77 -9.11
CA LEU A 125 11.15 -6.91 -9.77
C LEU A 125 10.26 -8.13 -9.65
N PHE A 126 9.76 -8.61 -10.79
CA PHE A 126 8.81 -9.71 -10.85
C PHE A 126 9.49 -11.01 -11.26
N ALA A 127 9.21 -12.11 -10.56
CA ALA A 127 9.73 -13.41 -10.96
C ALA A 127 9.13 -13.85 -12.30
N LYS A 128 9.92 -14.51 -13.16
CA LYS A 128 9.42 -15.00 -14.47
C LYS A 128 8.24 -15.95 -14.33
N ALA A 129 8.33 -16.83 -13.33
CA ALA A 129 7.28 -17.80 -12.99
C ALA A 129 6.23 -17.24 -12.02
N ALA A 130 6.36 -15.97 -11.56
CA ALA A 130 5.37 -15.32 -10.73
C ALA A 130 4.00 -15.54 -11.32
N ALA A 131 3.00 -15.75 -10.46
CA ALA A 131 1.63 -15.74 -10.92
C ALA A 131 1.44 -14.48 -11.78
N ASP A 132 0.89 -14.60 -12.98
CA ASP A 132 0.82 -13.48 -13.93
C ASP A 132 0.06 -12.28 -13.35
N ILE A 133 -0.72 -12.52 -12.29
CA ILE A 133 -1.33 -11.50 -11.49
C ILE A 133 -0.34 -10.48 -10.88
N ILE A 134 0.86 -10.95 -10.56
CA ILE A 134 1.95 -10.21 -9.93
C ILE A 134 2.83 -9.54 -10.97
N LYS A 135 2.52 -9.59 -12.26
CA LYS A 135 3.35 -8.91 -13.27
C LYS A 135 2.72 -7.56 -13.62
N SER A 136 3.24 -6.48 -13.02
CA SER A 136 2.80 -5.12 -13.35
C SER A 136 3.37 -4.62 -14.69
N ALA A 137 2.59 -3.82 -15.41
CA ALA A 137 3.08 -3.05 -16.56
C ALA A 137 4.06 -1.95 -16.13
N SER A 138 3.98 -1.50 -14.88
CA SER A 138 4.87 -0.52 -14.29
C SER A 138 5.92 -1.23 -13.44
N SER A 139 7.18 -0.89 -13.66
CA SER A 139 8.33 -1.50 -12.97
C SER A 139 9.06 -0.51 -12.08
N ASN A 140 8.60 0.73 -12.05
CA ASN A 140 9.19 1.83 -11.30
C ASN A 140 8.07 2.71 -10.74
N ASP A 141 8.39 3.38 -9.65
CA ASP A 141 7.56 4.43 -9.07
C ASP A 141 8.43 5.57 -8.52
N ILE A 142 8.00 6.80 -8.76
CA ILE A 142 8.47 7.98 -8.04
C ILE A 142 7.31 8.47 -7.19
N ASN A 143 7.53 8.47 -5.88
CA ASN A 143 6.53 8.82 -4.88
C ASN A 143 6.91 10.13 -4.17
N PHE A 144 5.96 11.04 -4.10
CA PHE A 144 6.07 12.29 -3.34
C PHE A 144 4.89 12.42 -2.38
N LYS A 145 5.15 12.30 -1.08
CA LYS A 145 4.14 12.38 -0.03
C LYS A 145 4.36 13.62 0.83
N ASN A 146 3.31 14.40 1.02
CA ASN A 146 3.25 15.49 1.98
C ASN A 146 2.16 15.23 2.99
N SER A 147 2.44 15.54 4.26
CA SER A 147 1.49 15.38 5.35
C SER A 147 1.37 16.68 6.13
N PHE A 148 0.15 16.97 6.58
CA PHE A 148 -0.18 18.07 7.46
C PHE A 148 -0.80 17.55 8.76
N ASP A 149 -0.26 17.98 9.89
CA ASP A 149 -0.79 17.67 11.22
C ASP A 149 -1.73 18.78 11.71
N TRP A 150 -3.02 18.45 11.81
CA TRP A 150 -4.07 19.32 12.33
C TRP A 150 -4.19 19.27 13.86
N LYS A 151 -3.31 18.56 14.56
CA LYS A 151 -3.36 18.19 16.00
C LYS A 151 -4.48 17.23 16.39
N ILE A 152 -5.60 17.26 15.68
CA ILE A 152 -6.76 16.38 15.91
C ILE A 152 -6.85 15.25 14.88
N ALA A 153 -6.19 15.42 13.74
CA ALA A 153 -6.13 14.49 12.63
C ALA A 153 -4.87 14.80 11.82
N LYS A 154 -4.44 13.86 10.99
CA LYS A 154 -3.34 14.03 10.04
C LYS A 154 -3.85 13.76 8.64
N SER A 155 -3.69 14.73 7.75
CA SER A 155 -3.98 14.56 6.33
C SER A 155 -2.69 14.39 5.55
N SER A 156 -2.74 13.62 4.47
CA SER A 156 -1.61 13.48 3.55
C SER A 156 -2.07 13.44 2.11
N VAL A 157 -1.25 14.01 1.23
CA VAL A 157 -1.38 13.89 -0.22
C VAL A 157 -0.14 13.17 -0.73
N THR A 158 -0.35 12.12 -1.51
CA THR A 158 0.70 11.32 -2.14
C THR A 158 0.53 11.39 -3.63
N ALA A 159 1.56 11.82 -4.36
CA ALA A 159 1.61 11.77 -5.80
C ALA A 159 2.54 10.63 -6.21
N ASP A 160 2.04 9.72 -7.03
CA ASP A 160 2.77 8.55 -7.52
C ASP A 160 2.88 8.66 -9.05
N TYR A 161 4.09 8.50 -9.58
CA TYR A 161 4.33 8.37 -11.01
C TYR A 161 4.91 6.99 -11.30
N LEU A 162 4.05 6.11 -11.78
CA LEU A 162 4.40 4.74 -12.10
C LEU A 162 4.81 4.66 -13.56
N PHE A 163 5.96 4.04 -13.86
CA PHE A 163 6.47 3.94 -15.22
C PHE A 163 7.20 2.62 -15.52
N GLY A 164 7.18 2.23 -16.79
CA GLY A 164 7.72 0.98 -17.29
C GLY A 164 7.23 0.73 -18.71
N LYS A 165 6.45 -0.33 -18.90
CA LYS A 165 5.76 -0.62 -20.17
C LYS A 165 4.54 0.28 -20.41
N SER A 166 3.96 0.82 -19.33
CA SER A 166 2.98 1.91 -19.34
C SER A 166 3.40 2.96 -18.31
N SER A 167 2.83 4.16 -18.44
CA SER A 167 2.97 5.22 -17.44
C SER A 167 1.61 5.62 -16.90
N ASP A 168 1.56 5.83 -15.59
CA ASP A 168 0.36 6.24 -14.88
C ASP A 168 0.70 7.24 -13.78
N PHE A 169 -0.22 8.17 -13.56
CA PHE A 169 -0.11 9.15 -12.49
C PHE A 169 -1.26 8.96 -11.51
N PHE A 170 -0.94 8.93 -10.22
CA PHE A 170 -1.94 8.82 -9.15
C PHE A 170 -1.77 9.92 -8.12
N LEU A 171 -2.90 10.29 -7.54
CA LEU A 171 -3.00 11.18 -6.39
C LEU A 171 -3.83 10.47 -5.31
N THR A 172 -3.19 10.17 -4.18
CA THR A 172 -3.85 9.59 -3.01
C THR A 172 -3.98 10.62 -1.90
N ILE A 173 -5.20 10.89 -1.48
CA ILE A 173 -5.52 11.78 -0.37
C ILE A 173 -5.99 10.92 0.80
N ASN A 174 -5.34 11.06 1.95
CA ASN A 174 -5.71 10.37 3.18
C ASN A 174 -5.99 11.37 4.29
N THR A 175 -6.94 11.05 5.17
CA THR A 175 -7.08 11.70 6.48
C THR A 175 -7.24 10.63 7.54
N SER A 176 -6.44 10.71 8.61
CA SER A 176 -6.39 9.73 9.67
C SER A 176 -6.38 10.37 11.05
N LYS A 177 -6.80 9.64 12.08
CA LYS A 177 -6.73 10.10 13.46
C LYS A 177 -6.12 9.00 14.33
N TYR A 178 -4.92 9.26 14.82
CA TYR A 178 -4.25 8.38 15.77
C TYR A 178 -4.89 8.53 17.16
N ILE A 179 -5.25 7.40 17.76
CA ILE A 179 -5.82 7.29 19.10
C ILE A 179 -5.02 6.22 19.83
N GLU A 180 -4.54 6.56 21.02
CA GLU A 180 -3.76 5.68 21.88
C GLU A 180 -4.48 5.49 23.20
N THR A 181 -4.49 4.26 23.71
CA THR A 181 -5.05 3.99 25.04
C THR A 181 -4.09 4.45 26.11
N SER A 182 -4.61 5.08 27.17
CA SER A 182 -3.81 5.44 28.35
C SER A 182 -3.56 4.26 29.29
N TRP A 183 -4.07 3.08 28.97
CA TRP A 183 -4.01 1.87 29.77
C TRP A 183 -3.30 0.76 29.00
N SER A 184 -2.72 -0.15 29.77
CA SER A 184 -1.99 -1.33 29.32
C SER A 184 -2.88 -2.57 29.27
N VAL A 185 -2.58 -3.48 28.34
CA VAL A 185 -3.31 -4.73 28.08
C VAL A 185 -2.77 -5.88 28.93
N PHE A 186 -1.47 -6.17 28.85
CA PHE A 186 -0.85 -7.31 29.54
C PHE A 186 0.22 -6.88 30.56
N ASP A 187 0.97 -5.81 30.30
CA ASP A 187 1.94 -5.25 31.24
C ASP A 187 2.19 -3.75 31.03
N ASP A 188 2.94 -3.14 31.94
CA ASP A 188 3.21 -1.71 32.01
C ASP A 188 3.97 -1.10 30.80
N LYS A 189 4.33 -1.93 29.81
CA LYS A 189 5.07 -1.52 28.61
C LYS A 189 4.27 -1.69 27.33
N ASP A 190 3.01 -2.08 27.43
CA ASP A 190 2.14 -2.22 26.27
C ASP A 190 0.94 -1.27 26.28
N TYR A 191 0.36 -1.10 25.09
CA TYR A 191 -0.83 -0.28 24.87
C TYR A 191 -1.48 -0.64 23.53
N LEU A 192 -2.73 -0.23 23.35
CA LEU A 192 -3.43 -0.30 22.08
C LEU A 192 -3.42 1.05 21.37
N SER A 193 -3.36 0.99 20.04
CA SER A 193 -3.61 2.16 19.21
C SER A 193 -4.57 1.86 18.07
N PHE A 194 -5.27 2.91 17.66
CA PHE A 194 -6.25 2.92 16.58
C PHE A 194 -5.88 4.04 15.62
N ASN A 195 -6.01 3.79 14.32
CA ASN A 195 -5.77 4.83 13.33
C ASN A 195 -6.83 4.82 12.22
N PRO A 196 -8.12 5.08 12.56
CA PRO A 196 -9.17 5.21 11.57
C PRO A 196 -8.75 6.18 10.46
N THR A 197 -8.87 5.73 9.21
CA THR A 197 -8.40 6.44 8.04
C THR A 197 -9.46 6.43 6.96
N ILE A 198 -9.72 7.59 6.35
CA ILE A 198 -10.45 7.73 5.10
C ILE A 198 -9.46 8.05 3.98
N SER A 199 -9.72 7.52 2.80
CA SER A 199 -8.83 7.65 1.65
C SER A 199 -9.61 7.83 0.35
N ALA A 200 -9.08 8.66 -0.54
CA ALA A 200 -9.53 8.82 -1.91
C ALA A 200 -8.33 8.70 -2.86
N ILE A 201 -8.47 7.91 -3.92
CA ILE A 201 -7.46 7.72 -4.95
C ILE A 201 -8.00 8.27 -6.26
N PHE A 202 -7.19 9.07 -6.94
CA PHE A 202 -7.43 9.61 -8.27
C PHE A 202 -6.25 9.23 -9.16
N GLY A 203 -6.47 9.07 -10.46
CA GLY A 203 -5.38 8.77 -11.37
C GLY A 203 -5.81 8.38 -12.76
N THR A 204 -4.80 8.03 -13.57
CA THR A 204 -4.96 7.41 -14.88
C THR A 204 -4.97 5.88 -14.74
N GLN A 205 -5.36 5.18 -15.80
CA GLN A 205 -5.55 3.73 -15.83
C GLN A 205 -4.89 3.08 -17.06
N ASN A 206 -3.84 3.67 -17.63
CA ASN A 206 -3.17 3.18 -18.84
C ASN A 206 -2.67 1.74 -18.68
N PHE A 207 -2.29 1.34 -17.45
CA PHE A 207 -1.95 -0.03 -17.10
C PHE A 207 -3.04 -1.06 -17.46
N VAL A 208 -4.32 -0.69 -17.41
CA VAL A 208 -5.44 -1.59 -17.71
C VAL A 208 -5.43 -2.01 -19.17
N GLN A 209 -5.29 -1.04 -20.09
CA GLN A 209 -5.21 -1.33 -21.52
C GLN A 209 -3.98 -2.19 -21.84
N LYS A 210 -2.84 -1.88 -21.21
CA LYS A 210 -1.62 -2.63 -21.43
C LYS A 210 -1.76 -4.08 -20.98
N PHE A 211 -2.38 -4.29 -19.82
CA PHE A 211 -2.64 -5.65 -19.33
C PHE A 211 -3.52 -6.45 -20.30
N SER A 212 -4.64 -5.87 -20.76
CA SER A 212 -5.53 -6.53 -21.72
C SER A 212 -4.80 -6.90 -23.02
N ARG A 213 -3.91 -6.04 -23.52
CA ARG A 213 -3.10 -6.31 -24.72
C ARG A 213 -2.06 -7.42 -24.52
N ASP A 214 -1.42 -7.47 -23.36
CA ASP A 214 -0.36 -8.45 -23.08
C ASP A 214 -0.93 -9.86 -22.82
N HIS A 215 -2.26 -10.00 -22.63
CA HIS A 215 -2.93 -11.28 -22.35
C HIS A 215 -4.16 -11.52 -23.26
N PRO A 216 -4.00 -11.55 -24.59
CA PRO A 216 -5.11 -11.55 -25.56
C PRO A 216 -5.95 -12.84 -25.52
N ASN A 217 -5.37 -13.98 -25.12
CA ASN A 217 -6.05 -15.28 -25.14
C ASN A 217 -7.08 -15.47 -24.02
N ARG A 218 -7.26 -14.48 -23.14
CA ARG A 218 -8.34 -14.48 -22.15
C ARG A 218 -9.69 -14.08 -22.75
N PHE A 219 -9.69 -13.42 -23.91
CA PHE A 219 -10.89 -13.04 -24.66
C PHE A 219 -11.50 -14.17 -25.49
N LEU A 220 -10.78 -15.29 -25.69
CA LEU A 220 -11.25 -16.42 -26.52
C LEU A 220 -12.19 -17.40 -25.80
N LEU A 221 -12.39 -17.24 -24.48
CA LEU A 221 -13.26 -18.11 -23.69
C LEU A 221 -14.72 -17.65 -23.63
N TYR A 222 -15.03 -16.48 -24.19
CA TYR A 222 -16.38 -16.03 -24.39
C TYR A 222 -16.60 -15.85 -25.88
N ASP A 223 -17.48 -16.66 -26.45
CA ASP A 223 -17.95 -16.59 -27.83
C ASP A 223 -18.81 -15.31 -27.99
N VAL A 224 -18.15 -14.15 -27.98
CA VAL A 224 -18.80 -12.84 -28.08
C VAL A 224 -18.58 -12.32 -29.49
N SER A 225 -19.63 -12.37 -30.29
CA SER A 225 -19.74 -11.79 -31.62
C SER A 225 -19.87 -10.25 -31.62
N GLU A 226 -19.55 -9.58 -30.51
CA GLU A 226 -19.53 -8.12 -30.41
C GLU A 226 -18.09 -7.62 -30.32
N PRO A 227 -17.75 -6.49 -30.96
CA PRO A 227 -16.42 -5.90 -30.84
C PRO A 227 -16.16 -5.55 -29.37
N LEU A 228 -15.28 -6.32 -28.74
CA LEU A 228 -14.82 -6.15 -27.36
C LEU A 228 -14.33 -4.70 -27.17
N GLU A 229 -14.91 -4.01 -26.18
CA GLU A 229 -14.29 -2.78 -25.65
C GLU A 229 -12.86 -3.10 -25.22
N GLY A 230 -11.89 -2.23 -25.55
CA GLY A 230 -10.47 -2.49 -25.33
C GLY A 230 -9.72 -3.09 -26.54
N SER A 231 -10.42 -3.42 -27.63
CA SER A 231 -9.79 -3.70 -28.93
C SER A 231 -9.05 -2.46 -29.48
N PRO A 232 -8.09 -2.62 -30.41
CA PRO A 232 -7.44 -1.50 -31.09
C PRO A 232 -8.44 -0.53 -31.74
N GLU A 233 -9.62 -1.03 -32.11
CA GLU A 233 -10.70 -0.30 -32.78
C GLU A 233 -11.60 0.48 -31.79
N LYS A 234 -11.65 0.09 -30.51
CA LYS A 234 -12.37 0.80 -29.43
C LYS A 234 -11.51 0.86 -28.16
N PRO A 235 -10.50 1.75 -28.10
CA PRO A 235 -9.64 1.87 -26.93
C PRO A 235 -10.43 2.40 -25.72
N TYR A 236 -10.17 1.85 -24.54
CA TYR A 236 -10.59 2.45 -23.26
C TYR A 236 -10.01 3.86 -23.12
N ASN A 237 -10.74 4.76 -22.47
CA ASN A 237 -10.29 6.13 -22.18
C ASN A 237 -9.44 6.19 -20.89
N ASN A 238 -8.49 5.26 -20.80
CA ASN A 238 -7.66 5.02 -19.65
C ASN A 238 -6.67 6.15 -19.34
N GLY A 239 -6.45 7.09 -20.26
CA GLY A 239 -5.61 8.27 -20.04
C GLY A 239 -6.30 9.37 -19.23
N ARG A 240 -7.60 9.26 -18.95
CA ARG A 240 -8.33 10.26 -18.15
C ARG A 240 -7.96 10.17 -16.67
N PHE A 241 -7.60 11.31 -16.11
CA PHE A 241 -7.45 11.47 -14.67
C PHE A 241 -8.83 11.55 -14.01
N ASN A 242 -9.20 10.53 -13.24
CA ASN A 242 -10.50 10.43 -12.59
C ASN A 242 -10.38 9.86 -11.17
N ALA A 243 -11.45 9.96 -10.39
CA ALA A 243 -11.54 9.22 -9.13
C ALA A 243 -11.54 7.71 -9.42
N LEU A 244 -10.74 6.94 -8.68
CA LEU A 244 -10.59 5.50 -8.84
C LEU A 244 -11.11 4.73 -7.64
N ASN A 245 -10.98 5.30 -6.43
CA ASN A 245 -11.36 4.62 -5.20
C ASN A 245 -11.71 5.57 -4.07
N TYR A 246 -12.67 5.16 -3.25
CA TYR A 246 -12.85 5.66 -1.90
C TYR A 246 -12.71 4.51 -0.92
N SER A 247 -12.09 4.72 0.23
CA SER A 247 -11.99 3.67 1.25
C SER A 247 -11.95 4.19 2.67
N VAL A 248 -12.34 3.30 3.59
CA VAL A 248 -12.20 3.47 5.03
C VAL A 248 -11.36 2.31 5.56
N LYS A 249 -10.35 2.60 6.38
CA LYS A 249 -9.50 1.60 7.06
C LYS A 249 -9.57 1.82 8.57
N LEU A 250 -9.70 0.74 9.33
CA LEU A 250 -9.58 0.72 10.77
C LEU A 250 -8.50 -0.30 11.17
N PRO A 251 -7.25 0.14 11.41
CA PRO A 251 -6.24 -0.66 12.06
C PRO A 251 -6.38 -0.56 13.59
N ILE A 252 -6.14 -1.69 14.25
CA ILE A 252 -6.01 -1.85 15.69
C ILE A 252 -4.65 -2.49 15.93
N ALA A 253 -3.80 -1.81 16.68
CA ALA A 253 -2.44 -2.25 16.92
C ALA A 253 -2.18 -2.46 18.41
N TYR A 254 -1.61 -3.60 18.75
CA TYR A 254 -0.96 -3.88 20.02
C TYR A 254 0.51 -3.50 19.93
N ASN A 255 0.95 -2.58 20.77
CA ASN A 255 2.28 -1.98 20.68
C ASN A 255 3.12 -2.29 21.91
N ARG A 256 4.40 -2.53 21.67
CA ARG A 256 5.46 -2.67 22.68
C ARG A 256 6.70 -1.90 22.22
N PRO A 257 7.74 -1.73 23.07
CA PRO A 257 8.90 -0.90 22.72
C PRO A 257 9.64 -1.31 21.44
N HIS A 258 9.64 -2.61 21.11
CA HIS A 258 10.37 -3.14 19.96
C HIS A 258 9.50 -3.84 18.93
N TYR A 259 8.21 -4.05 19.19
CA TYR A 259 7.35 -4.72 18.23
C TYR A 259 5.90 -4.28 18.30
N THR A 260 5.21 -4.45 17.18
CA THR A 260 3.79 -4.16 17.02
C THR A 260 3.11 -5.31 16.32
N LEU A 261 1.91 -5.67 16.81
CA LEU A 261 0.97 -6.55 16.13
C LEU A 261 -0.24 -5.71 15.70
N GLU A 262 -0.51 -5.59 14.41
CA GLU A 262 -1.65 -4.86 13.85
C GLU A 262 -2.63 -5.84 13.21
N ALA A 263 -3.91 -5.71 13.54
CA ALA A 263 -5.00 -6.24 12.74
C ALA A 263 -5.73 -5.06 12.09
N SER A 264 -6.04 -5.14 10.80
CA SER A 264 -6.77 -4.07 10.15
C SER A 264 -7.87 -4.56 9.24
N TRP A 265 -8.96 -3.79 9.25
CA TRP A 265 -10.10 -3.94 8.36
C TRP A 265 -10.13 -2.75 7.41
N LYS A 266 -10.37 -3.00 6.12
CA LYS A 266 -10.55 -1.95 5.11
C LYS A 266 -11.77 -2.24 4.26
N TYR A 267 -12.61 -1.23 4.04
CA TYR A 267 -13.69 -1.26 3.06
C TYR A 267 -13.35 -0.34 1.89
N SER A 268 -13.40 -0.87 0.67
CA SER A 268 -13.01 -0.16 -0.55
C SER A 268 -14.17 -0.10 -1.54
N ILE A 269 -14.33 1.07 -2.16
CA ILE A 269 -15.38 1.43 -3.11
C ILE A 269 -14.71 1.89 -4.41
N PRO A 270 -14.49 0.98 -5.38
CA PRO A 270 -13.94 1.34 -6.68
C PRO A 270 -14.94 2.14 -7.53
N VAL A 271 -14.48 3.15 -8.26
CA VAL A 271 -15.30 4.03 -9.13
C VAL A 271 -14.62 4.30 -10.49
N ASN A 272 -15.39 4.78 -11.48
CA ASN A 272 -14.95 5.10 -12.86
C ASN A 272 -14.09 4.02 -13.50
N VAL A 273 -14.69 2.84 -13.64
CA VAL A 273 -13.92 1.65 -13.97
C VAL A 273 -14.10 1.27 -15.41
N GLU A 274 -12.96 1.06 -16.06
CA GLU A 274 -12.88 0.61 -17.44
C GLU A 274 -12.06 -0.68 -17.45
N GLY A 275 -12.39 -1.63 -18.34
CA GLY A 275 -11.66 -2.90 -18.48
C GLY A 275 -12.17 -4.09 -17.66
N GLU A 276 -11.44 -5.21 -17.76
CA GLU A 276 -11.81 -6.50 -17.16
C GLU A 276 -11.59 -6.59 -15.64
N LEU A 277 -10.94 -5.60 -15.02
CA LEU A 277 -10.75 -5.55 -13.57
C LEU A 277 -12.12 -5.40 -12.89
N LYS A 278 -12.47 -6.38 -12.04
CA LYS A 278 -13.80 -6.43 -11.42
C LYS A 278 -13.93 -5.38 -10.33
N ASN A 279 -15.14 -4.84 -10.25
CA ASN A 279 -15.50 -3.79 -9.31
C ASN A 279 -16.62 -4.29 -8.44
N ARG A 280 -16.22 -4.75 -7.26
CA ARG A 280 -17.14 -4.93 -6.16
C ARG A 280 -16.63 -4.11 -5.01
N HIS A 281 -17.56 -3.63 -4.20
CA HIS A 281 -17.18 -3.17 -2.88
C HIS A 281 -16.55 -4.36 -2.16
N GLU A 282 -15.38 -4.15 -1.59
CA GLU A 282 -14.58 -5.24 -1.06
C GLU A 282 -14.06 -4.89 0.32
N VAL A 283 -14.05 -5.93 1.16
CA VAL A 283 -13.49 -5.89 2.50
C VAL A 283 -12.16 -6.63 2.48
N PHE A 284 -11.14 -5.98 3.02
CA PHE A 284 -9.80 -6.52 3.20
C PHE A 284 -9.52 -6.67 4.68
N PHE A 285 -8.84 -7.76 5.01
CA PHE A 285 -8.27 -8.01 6.32
C PHE A 285 -6.77 -8.16 6.18
N ASN A 286 -6.03 -7.42 7.01
CA ASN A 286 -4.59 -7.56 7.11
C ASN A 286 -4.19 -7.86 8.54
N LEU A 287 -3.18 -8.71 8.69
CA LEU A 287 -2.51 -9.00 9.94
C LEU A 287 -1.03 -8.72 9.76
N THR A 288 -0.47 -7.89 10.62
CA THR A 288 0.89 -7.44 10.47
C THR A 288 1.66 -7.53 11.77
N PHE A 289 2.89 -8.03 11.67
CA PHE A 289 3.88 -7.97 12.72
C PHE A 289 5.04 -7.10 12.25
N TYR A 290 5.50 -6.20 13.11
CA TYR A 290 6.71 -5.42 12.89
C TYR A 290 7.62 -5.52 14.10
N TYR A 291 8.93 -5.64 13.87
CA TYR A 291 9.97 -5.52 14.87
C TYR A 291 10.94 -4.38 14.51
N LEU A 292 11.35 -3.61 15.51
CA LEU A 292 12.19 -2.44 15.37
C LEU A 292 13.48 -2.58 16.19
N PHE A 293 14.60 -2.47 15.49
CA PHE A 293 15.96 -2.44 16.01
C PHE A 293 16.49 -1.00 15.99
N PHE A 294 17.24 -0.61 17.04
CA PHE A 294 17.86 0.72 17.19
C PHE A 294 19.39 0.61 17.25
#